data_AF-A0A2J8PUI0-F1
#
_entry.id   AF-A0A2J8PUI0-F1
#
_cell.length_a   1.000
_cell.length_b   1.000
_cell.length_c   1.000
_cell.angle_alpha   90.00
_cell.angle_beta   90.00
_cell.angle_gamma   90.00
#
_symmetry.space_group_name_H-M   'P 1'
#
loop_
_entity.id
_entity.type
_entity.pdbx_description
1 polymer ?
#
loop_
_entity_poly.entity_id
_entity_poly.type
_entity_poly.pdbx_seq_one_letter_code
_entity_poly.pdbx_strand_id
1 'polypeptide(L)'
;ESLYQLLSQTSPENMHRNVAQYGLDPATRYPNLNLRAVTPNQVRDLYDVLAKEPVQRNNDKTDTGMPATGTQEELLRWCQEQTAGYPGVHVSDLSSSWADGLALCALVHRLQPGLLEPSELQGLGALEATAWALKVAENELGITPVVSAQAVVAGSDPLGLIAYLSHFHSAFKSTAHSPGPVSQASPGTSSAVLFLSKLQRTLQRSRAKENAEDAGGKKLRLEMEAETPSTEVPPDPEPGVPLTPPSQHQE
;
A
#
# COMPACT_ATOMS: atom_id res chain seq x y z
N GLU A 1 -5.78 10.71 -41.48
CA GLU A 1 -6.73 9.76 -42.10
C GLU A 1 -7.90 10.40 -42.87
N SER A 2 -8.82 11.17 -42.26
CA SER A 2 -9.96 11.76 -43.01
C SER A 2 -9.52 12.62 -44.22
N LEU A 3 -8.49 13.45 -44.04
CA LEU A 3 -7.89 14.21 -45.14
C LEU A 3 -7.10 13.34 -46.11
N TYR A 4 -6.49 12.27 -45.58
CA TYR A 4 -5.62 11.37 -46.34
C TYR A 4 -6.41 10.62 -47.43
N GLN A 5 -7.69 10.32 -47.19
CA GLN A 5 -8.58 9.72 -48.19
C GLN A 5 -8.85 10.60 -49.41
N LEU A 6 -8.77 11.92 -49.25
CA LEU A 6 -9.06 12.88 -50.34
C LEU A 6 -7.88 13.00 -51.30
N LEU A 7 -6.65 12.75 -50.84
CA LEU A 7 -5.42 12.93 -51.61
C LEU A 7 -5.35 12.08 -52.88
N SER A 8 -5.94 10.89 -52.91
CA SER A 8 -5.95 10.03 -54.10
C SER A 8 -6.87 10.54 -55.22
N GLN A 9 -7.78 11.48 -54.89
CA GLN A 9 -8.80 12.01 -55.80
C GLN A 9 -8.67 13.53 -56.01
N THR A 10 -7.57 14.15 -55.54
CA THR A 10 -7.35 15.58 -55.72
C THR A 10 -6.99 15.90 -57.16
N SER A 11 -7.78 16.77 -57.78
CA SER A 11 -7.43 17.46 -59.02
C SER A 11 -7.65 18.97 -58.84
N PRO A 12 -7.02 19.82 -59.66
CA PRO A 12 -7.22 21.28 -59.63
C PRO A 12 -8.70 21.68 -59.75
N GLU A 13 -9.50 20.87 -60.43
CA GLU A 13 -10.93 21.09 -60.67
C GLU A 13 -11.80 20.79 -59.45
N ASN A 14 -11.35 19.89 -58.57
CA ASN A 14 -12.07 19.45 -57.37
C ASN A 14 -11.56 20.13 -56.07
N MET A 15 -10.65 21.10 -56.20
CA MET A 15 -10.10 21.89 -55.10
C MET A 15 -10.60 23.34 -55.16
N HIS A 16 -10.42 24.08 -54.06
CA HIS A 16 -10.84 25.48 -54.02
C HIS A 16 -10.01 26.32 -55.01
N ARG A 17 -10.65 27.15 -55.85
CA ARG A 17 -9.97 27.86 -56.96
C ARG A 17 -9.02 28.98 -56.50
N ASN A 18 -9.27 29.55 -55.32
CA ASN A 18 -8.48 30.67 -54.81
C ASN A 18 -7.18 30.18 -54.17
N VAL A 19 -6.20 29.81 -55.00
CA VAL A 19 -4.87 29.34 -54.55
C VAL A 19 -4.12 30.38 -53.68
N ALA A 20 -4.40 31.67 -53.88
CA ALA A 20 -3.83 32.75 -53.08
C ALA A 20 -4.28 32.74 -51.60
N GLN A 21 -5.36 32.01 -51.28
CA GLN A 21 -5.94 31.91 -49.93
C GLN A 21 -5.62 30.57 -49.25
N TYR A 22 -4.74 29.75 -49.83
CA TYR A 22 -4.41 28.45 -49.26
C TYR A 22 -3.61 28.61 -47.97
N GLY A 23 -4.10 27.99 -46.90
CA GLY A 23 -3.43 27.96 -45.60
C GLY A 23 -3.26 26.54 -45.06
N LEU A 24 -2.74 26.45 -43.83
CA LEU A 24 -2.63 25.18 -43.11
C LEU A 24 -4.00 24.56 -42.84
N ASP A 25 -5.03 25.39 -42.66
CA ASP A 25 -6.41 24.94 -42.50
C ASP A 25 -6.87 24.17 -43.76
N PRO A 26 -7.19 22.87 -43.63
CA PRO A 26 -7.64 22.06 -44.75
C PRO A 26 -8.95 22.57 -45.39
N ALA A 27 -9.80 23.32 -44.66
CA ALA A 27 -11.03 23.89 -45.21
C ALA A 27 -10.78 24.96 -46.29
N THR A 28 -9.59 25.59 -46.28
CA THR A 28 -9.19 26.57 -47.31
C THR A 28 -8.80 25.93 -48.64
N ARG A 29 -8.57 24.61 -48.63
CA ARG A 29 -8.05 23.84 -49.77
C ARG A 29 -9.08 22.85 -50.32
N TYR A 30 -9.80 22.15 -49.43
CA TYR A 30 -10.75 21.10 -49.78
C TYR A 30 -12.21 21.59 -49.63
N PRO A 31 -12.98 21.73 -50.72
CA PRO A 31 -14.39 22.04 -50.63
C PRO A 31 -15.17 20.87 -50.00
N ASN A 32 -16.19 21.18 -49.19
CA ASN A 32 -17.04 20.18 -48.50
C ASN A 32 -16.27 19.20 -47.60
N LEU A 33 -15.29 19.73 -46.87
CA LEU A 33 -14.43 18.93 -46.00
C LEU A 33 -15.21 18.25 -44.88
N ASN A 34 -15.14 16.91 -44.81
CA ASN A 34 -15.63 16.15 -43.68
C ASN A 34 -14.47 15.57 -42.84
N LEU A 35 -14.09 16.29 -41.78
CA LEU A 35 -13.05 15.82 -40.85
C LEU A 35 -13.46 14.59 -40.04
N ARG A 36 -14.76 14.24 -40.02
CA ARG A 36 -15.33 13.08 -39.33
C ARG A 36 -15.50 11.86 -40.24
N ALA A 37 -15.02 11.93 -41.49
CA ALA A 37 -15.07 10.81 -42.43
C ALA A 37 -14.36 9.56 -41.87
N VAL A 38 -13.26 9.76 -41.11
CA VAL A 38 -12.59 8.71 -40.35
C VAL A 38 -12.75 8.98 -38.86
N THR A 39 -13.20 7.96 -38.12
CA THR A 39 -13.45 8.06 -36.67
C THR A 39 -12.23 7.58 -35.86
N PRO A 40 -12.07 8.04 -34.60
CA PRO A 40 -10.99 7.58 -33.74
C PRO A 40 -10.93 6.05 -33.57
N ASN A 41 -12.08 5.37 -33.60
CA ASN A 41 -12.15 3.92 -33.47
C ASN A 41 -11.56 3.17 -34.68
N GLN A 42 -11.63 3.76 -35.88
CA GLN A 42 -11.09 3.15 -37.10
C GLN A 42 -9.57 3.30 -37.23
N VAL A 43 -8.95 4.15 -36.41
CA VAL A 43 -7.51 4.47 -36.48
C VAL A 43 -6.75 4.05 -35.23
N ARG A 44 -7.35 3.18 -34.41
CA ARG A 44 -6.70 2.67 -33.18
C ARG A 44 -5.41 1.92 -33.51
N ASP A 45 -5.41 1.18 -34.61
CA ASP A 45 -4.27 0.38 -35.05
C ASP A 45 -3.11 1.23 -35.59
N LEU A 46 -3.38 2.48 -35.99
CA LEU A 46 -2.34 3.43 -36.39
C LEU A 46 -1.68 4.09 -35.17
N TYR A 47 -2.31 3.98 -34.01
CA TYR A 47 -1.74 4.38 -32.73
C TYR A 47 -0.84 3.24 -32.25
N ASP A 48 0.33 3.13 -32.88
CA ASP A 48 1.34 2.19 -32.44
C ASP A 48 1.83 2.68 -31.07
N VAL A 49 1.40 2.00 -30.01
CA VAL A 49 1.89 2.22 -28.66
C VAL A 49 3.35 1.79 -28.68
N LEU A 50 4.23 2.76 -29.00
CA LEU A 50 5.69 2.66 -29.07
C LEU A 50 6.29 2.33 -27.70
N ALA A 51 5.91 1.17 -27.15
CA ALA A 51 6.43 0.66 -25.90
C ALA A 51 6.25 -0.85 -25.73
N LYS A 52 6.08 -1.69 -26.78
CA LYS A 52 6.28 -3.15 -26.64
C LYS A 52 6.84 -3.81 -27.89
N GLU A 53 8.17 -3.83 -27.95
CA GLU A 53 8.92 -5.03 -28.33
C GLU A 53 9.68 -5.46 -27.07
N PRO A 54 9.71 -6.75 -26.68
CA PRO A 54 10.33 -7.76 -27.52
C PRO A 54 9.52 -9.06 -27.71
N VAL A 55 9.70 -9.62 -28.91
CA VAL A 55 9.53 -11.03 -29.23
C VAL A 55 10.41 -11.91 -28.32
N GLN A 56 9.79 -12.70 -27.45
CA GLN A 56 10.12 -14.14 -27.35
C GLN A 56 8.90 -14.90 -26.82
N ARG A 57 8.20 -15.53 -27.76
CA ARG A 57 7.20 -16.58 -27.55
C ARG A 57 7.80 -17.67 -26.65
N ASN A 58 7.05 -18.05 -25.61
CA ASN A 58 6.49 -19.40 -25.48
C ASN A 58 5.43 -19.44 -24.36
N ASN A 59 4.37 -20.21 -24.64
CA ASN A 59 3.30 -20.69 -23.76
C ASN A 59 1.98 -19.89 -23.68
N ASP A 60 1.11 -20.26 -24.61
CA ASP A 60 -0.22 -20.87 -24.40
C ASP A 60 -1.22 -20.19 -23.43
N LYS A 61 -2.30 -19.68 -24.05
CA LYS A 61 -3.69 -19.59 -23.58
C LYS A 61 -3.96 -18.96 -22.20
N THR A 62 -4.63 -17.80 -22.20
CA THR A 62 -6.08 -17.72 -22.00
C THR A 62 -6.61 -16.35 -22.44
N ASP A 63 -7.65 -16.40 -23.26
CA ASP A 63 -8.54 -15.32 -23.66
C ASP A 63 -9.28 -14.74 -22.45
N THR A 64 -9.15 -13.45 -22.19
CA THR A 64 -10.21 -12.63 -21.58
C THR A 64 -9.97 -11.16 -21.93
N GLY A 65 -10.72 -10.66 -22.91
CA GLY A 65 -10.78 -9.23 -23.20
C GLY A 65 -11.43 -8.44 -22.06
N MET A 66 -10.70 -7.50 -21.47
CA MET A 66 -11.26 -6.31 -20.81
C MET A 66 -10.15 -5.27 -20.55
N PRO A 67 -10.38 -3.96 -20.76
CA PRO A 67 -9.37 -2.91 -20.56
C PRO A 67 -8.98 -2.63 -19.09
N ALA A 68 -9.37 -3.51 -18.15
CA ALA A 68 -8.94 -3.48 -16.75
C ALA A 68 -7.68 -4.33 -16.48
N THR A 69 -7.27 -5.20 -17.42
CA THR A 69 -6.09 -6.04 -17.24
C THR A 69 -4.79 -5.23 -17.22
N GLY A 70 -4.75 -4.10 -17.94
CA GLY A 70 -3.55 -3.26 -18.01
C GLY A 70 -3.09 -2.74 -16.63
N THR A 71 -4.01 -2.34 -15.75
CA THR A 71 -3.66 -1.82 -14.42
C THR A 71 -3.26 -2.93 -13.46
N GLN A 72 -3.90 -4.09 -13.53
CA GLN A 72 -3.54 -5.24 -12.70
C GLN A 72 -2.22 -5.87 -13.13
N GLU A 73 -1.98 -6.02 -14.43
CA GLU A 73 -0.71 -6.50 -14.98
C GLU A 73 0.44 -5.53 -14.67
N GLU A 74 0.17 -4.23 -14.72
CA GLU A 74 1.15 -3.22 -14.32
C GLU A 74 1.47 -3.31 -12.82
N LEU A 75 0.45 -3.44 -11.96
CA LEU A 75 0.64 -3.62 -10.53
C LEU A 75 1.43 -4.89 -10.22
N LEU A 76 1.09 -6.02 -10.87
CA LEU A 76 1.81 -7.27 -10.70
C LEU A 76 3.28 -7.13 -11.09
N ARG A 77 3.58 -6.50 -12.24
CA ARG A 77 4.95 -6.24 -12.68
C ARG A 77 5.69 -5.37 -11.69
N TRP A 78 5.07 -4.30 -11.20
CA TRP A 78 5.68 -3.44 -10.20
C TRP A 78 5.99 -4.20 -8.91
N CYS A 79 5.06 -5.01 -8.41
CA CYS A 79 5.30 -5.87 -7.26
C CYS A 79 6.48 -6.81 -7.48
N GLN A 80 6.56 -7.47 -8.65
CA GLN A 80 7.68 -8.33 -9.03
C GLN A 80 9.02 -7.59 -9.04
N GLU A 81 9.07 -6.38 -9.60
CA GLU A 81 10.26 -5.54 -9.62
C GLU A 81 10.72 -5.16 -8.21
N GLN A 82 9.79 -4.82 -7.31
CA GLN A 82 10.13 -4.53 -5.92
C GLN A 82 10.65 -5.78 -5.21
N THR A 83 9.94 -6.91 -5.30
CA THR A 83 10.32 -8.13 -4.58
C THR A 83 11.46 -8.93 -5.24
N ALA A 84 11.98 -8.50 -6.39
CA ALA A 84 13.06 -9.19 -7.08
C ALA A 84 14.32 -9.26 -6.21
N GLY A 85 14.94 -10.46 -6.10
CA GLY A 85 16.19 -10.66 -5.37
C GLY A 85 16.05 -10.97 -3.87
N TYR A 86 14.82 -11.09 -3.35
CA TYR A 86 14.62 -11.64 -2.01
C TYR A 86 14.60 -13.17 -2.03
N PRO A 87 15.33 -13.84 -1.12
CA PRO A 87 15.32 -15.29 -1.04
C PRO A 87 13.93 -15.79 -0.61
N GLY A 88 13.42 -16.81 -1.28
CA GLY A 88 12.16 -17.44 -0.92
C GLY A 88 10.90 -16.65 -1.29
N VAL A 89 11.03 -15.51 -1.98
CA VAL A 89 9.88 -14.68 -2.43
C VAL A 89 9.75 -14.76 -3.94
N HIS A 90 8.58 -15.19 -4.42
CA HIS A 90 8.25 -15.18 -5.84
C HIS A 90 6.79 -14.78 -6.04
N VAL A 91 6.57 -13.59 -6.62
CA VAL A 91 5.23 -13.05 -6.87
C VAL A 91 4.80 -13.39 -8.30
N SER A 92 3.89 -14.36 -8.44
CA SER A 92 3.30 -14.74 -9.75
C SER A 92 1.84 -14.30 -9.90
N ASP A 93 1.15 -14.06 -8.80
CA ASP A 93 -0.23 -13.60 -8.75
C ASP A 93 -0.44 -12.52 -7.65
N LEU A 94 -1.62 -11.91 -7.64
CA LEU A 94 -2.05 -10.95 -6.61
C LEU A 94 -3.02 -11.61 -5.62
N SER A 95 -2.74 -12.87 -5.27
CA SER A 95 -3.51 -13.65 -4.31
C SER A 95 -2.61 -14.61 -3.52
N SER A 96 -2.34 -15.81 -4.04
CA SER A 96 -1.70 -16.89 -3.30
C SER A 96 -0.21 -16.65 -3.02
N SER A 97 0.49 -15.93 -3.89
CA SER A 97 1.90 -15.55 -3.74
C SER A 97 2.16 -14.63 -2.54
N TRP A 98 1.11 -14.14 -1.89
CA TRP A 98 1.21 -13.26 -0.72
C TRP A 98 0.80 -13.96 0.57
N ALA A 99 0.34 -15.20 0.48
CA ALA A 99 -0.18 -15.98 1.61
C ALA A 99 0.91 -16.35 2.62
N ASP A 100 2.17 -16.42 2.18
CA ASP A 100 3.33 -16.68 3.01
C ASP A 100 3.77 -15.47 3.86
N GLY A 101 3.25 -14.27 3.55
CA GLY A 101 3.59 -13.01 4.21
C GLY A 101 4.97 -12.45 3.85
N LEU A 102 5.87 -13.28 3.30
CA LEU A 102 7.22 -12.88 2.92
C LEU A 102 7.21 -11.87 1.79
N ALA A 103 6.29 -12.01 0.83
CA ALA A 103 6.13 -11.05 -0.27
C ALA A 103 5.78 -9.63 0.22
N LEU A 104 4.87 -9.51 1.20
CA LEU A 104 4.52 -8.22 1.80
C LEU A 104 5.70 -7.61 2.56
N CYS A 105 6.43 -8.43 3.32
CA CYS A 105 7.59 -7.95 4.06
C CYS A 105 8.71 -7.48 3.14
N ALA A 106 9.00 -8.24 2.07
CA ALA A 106 9.99 -7.87 1.06
C ALA A 106 9.62 -6.54 0.38
N LEU A 107 8.33 -6.35 0.08
CA LEU A 107 7.81 -5.10 -0.47
C LEU A 107 8.04 -3.93 0.49
N VAL A 108 7.65 -4.07 1.76
CA VAL A 108 7.85 -3.02 2.78
C VAL A 108 9.33 -2.70 2.97
N HIS A 109 10.19 -3.72 3.03
CA HIS A 109 11.64 -3.55 3.19
C HIS A 109 12.28 -2.82 2.01
N ARG A 110 11.82 -3.03 0.76
CA ARG A 110 12.29 -2.24 -0.38
C ARG A 110 11.95 -0.76 -0.27
N LEU A 111 10.72 -0.47 0.13
CA LEU A 111 10.21 0.89 0.16
C LEU A 111 10.81 1.70 1.31
N GLN A 112 11.25 1.03 2.37
CA GLN A 112 11.99 1.64 3.46
C GLN A 112 13.07 0.68 4.00
N PRO A 113 14.26 0.66 3.39
CA PRO A 113 15.36 -0.19 3.85
C PRO A 113 15.85 0.32 5.22
N GLY A 114 15.84 -0.55 6.23
CA GLY A 114 16.31 -0.23 7.58
C GLY A 114 15.37 -0.63 8.73
N LEU A 115 14.18 -1.15 8.44
CA LEU A 115 13.21 -1.58 9.46
C LEU A 115 13.35 -3.04 9.88
N LEU A 116 13.87 -3.91 9.02
CA LEU A 116 13.98 -5.35 9.29
C LEU A 116 15.04 -6.00 8.39
N GLU A 117 15.80 -6.93 8.93
CA GLU A 117 16.81 -7.68 8.19
C GLU A 117 16.16 -8.94 7.58
N PRO A 118 16.29 -9.20 6.26
CA PRO A 118 15.59 -10.30 5.59
C PRO A 118 15.79 -11.69 6.21
N SER A 119 16.90 -11.92 6.91
CA SER A 119 17.18 -13.20 7.57
C SER A 119 16.33 -13.42 8.82
N GLU A 120 15.88 -12.36 9.50
CA GLU A 120 14.94 -12.45 10.63
C GLU A 120 13.54 -12.87 10.19
N LEU A 121 13.21 -12.62 8.92
CA LEU A 121 11.89 -12.92 8.38
C LEU A 121 11.69 -14.41 8.03
N GLN A 122 12.79 -15.10 7.72
CA GLN A 122 12.78 -16.49 7.24
C GLN A 122 12.28 -17.50 8.30
N GLY A 123 12.17 -17.09 9.57
CA GLY A 123 11.69 -17.93 10.68
C GLY A 123 10.31 -17.57 11.22
N LEU A 124 9.67 -16.50 10.73
CA LEU A 124 8.37 -16.06 11.22
C LEU A 124 7.23 -16.86 10.58
N GLY A 125 6.18 -17.17 11.36
CA GLY A 125 4.97 -17.76 10.80
C GLY A 125 4.29 -16.81 9.82
N ALA A 126 3.67 -17.35 8.76
CA ALA A 126 3.06 -16.54 7.69
C ALA A 126 2.12 -15.43 8.20
N LEU A 127 1.33 -15.74 9.22
CA LEU A 127 0.43 -14.80 9.89
C LEU A 127 1.17 -13.69 10.62
N GLU A 128 2.25 -14.03 11.33
CA GLU A 128 3.04 -13.07 12.09
C GLU A 128 3.84 -12.16 11.16
N ALA A 129 4.46 -12.72 10.12
CA ALA A 129 5.13 -11.95 9.06
C ALA A 129 4.17 -10.97 8.39
N THR A 130 2.99 -11.45 8.00
CA THR A 130 1.95 -10.61 7.38
C THR A 130 1.49 -9.50 8.33
N ALA A 131 1.17 -9.83 9.59
CA ALA A 131 0.72 -8.85 10.57
C ALA A 131 1.78 -7.79 10.87
N TRP A 132 3.05 -8.20 10.94
CA TRP A 132 4.18 -7.30 11.10
C TRP A 132 4.28 -6.34 9.91
N ALA A 133 4.23 -6.85 8.67
CA ALA A 133 4.31 -6.03 7.47
C ALA A 133 3.19 -4.99 7.40
N LEU A 134 1.94 -5.38 7.71
CA LEU A 134 0.80 -4.46 7.72
C LEU A 134 0.98 -3.35 8.77
N LYS A 135 1.47 -3.69 9.97
CA LYS A 135 1.70 -2.73 11.04
C LYS A 135 2.82 -1.74 10.70
N VAL A 136 3.90 -2.23 10.11
CA VAL A 136 5.03 -1.39 9.69
C VAL A 136 4.62 -0.48 8.52
N ALA A 137 3.88 -1.01 7.54
CA ALA A 137 3.35 -0.21 6.45
C ALA A 137 2.44 0.92 6.94
N GLU A 138 1.62 0.67 7.97
CA GLU A 138 0.80 1.72 8.58
C GLU A 138 1.65 2.77 9.32
N ASN A 139 2.63 2.33 10.12
CA ASN A 139 3.40 3.24 10.97
C ASN A 139 4.40 4.09 10.17
N GLU A 140 5.07 3.48 9.20
CA GLU A 140 6.20 4.06 8.49
C GLU A 140 5.76 4.67 7.16
N LEU A 141 4.99 3.92 6.37
CA LEU A 141 4.54 4.34 5.04
C LEU A 141 3.20 5.10 5.09
N GLY A 142 2.49 5.05 6.23
CA GLY A 142 1.18 5.69 6.39
C GLY A 142 0.05 5.00 5.62
N ILE A 143 0.26 3.76 5.17
CA ILE A 143 -0.71 3.01 4.37
C ILE A 143 -1.58 2.17 5.30
N THR A 144 -2.81 2.61 5.53
CA THR A 144 -3.77 1.89 6.38
C THR A 144 -4.11 0.51 5.78
N PRO A 145 -4.07 -0.57 6.57
CA PRO A 145 -4.46 -1.90 6.11
C PRO A 145 -5.93 -1.93 5.68
N VAL A 146 -6.17 -2.30 4.42
CA VAL A 146 -7.52 -2.55 3.88
C VAL A 146 -7.94 -4.01 4.12
N VAL A 147 -6.94 -4.90 4.26
CA VAL A 147 -7.13 -6.34 4.44
C VAL A 147 -6.55 -6.77 5.78
N SER A 148 -7.19 -7.75 6.42
CA SER A 148 -6.64 -8.37 7.64
C SER A 148 -5.52 -9.36 7.30
N ALA A 149 -4.56 -9.54 8.20
CA ALA A 149 -3.47 -10.51 8.01
C ALA A 149 -4.00 -11.93 7.72
N GLN A 150 -5.08 -12.32 8.40
CA GLN A 150 -5.75 -13.61 8.19
C GLN A 150 -6.30 -13.76 6.77
N ALA A 151 -6.94 -12.73 6.23
CA ALA A 151 -7.52 -12.77 4.89
C ALA A 151 -6.45 -12.84 3.79
N VAL A 152 -5.28 -12.21 4.01
CA VAL A 152 -4.13 -12.32 3.10
C VAL A 152 -3.54 -13.74 3.15
N VAL A 153 -3.28 -14.27 4.34
CA VAL A 153 -2.73 -15.64 4.51
C VAL A 153 -3.69 -16.72 4.00
N ALA A 154 -4.99 -16.54 4.20
CA ALA A 154 -6.00 -17.45 3.68
C ALA A 154 -6.26 -17.28 2.17
N GLY A 155 -5.74 -16.21 1.55
CA GLY A 155 -6.03 -15.87 0.15
C GLY A 155 -7.52 -15.63 -0.13
N SER A 156 -8.32 -15.33 0.89
CA SER A 156 -9.77 -15.28 0.79
C SER A 156 -10.31 -13.96 0.21
N ASP A 157 -9.48 -12.91 0.20
CA ASP A 157 -9.84 -11.58 -0.29
C ASP A 157 -8.79 -11.02 -1.29
N PRO A 158 -8.76 -11.53 -2.54
CA PRO A 158 -7.82 -11.06 -3.55
C PRO A 158 -8.10 -9.61 -3.99
N LEU A 159 -9.36 -9.18 -4.00
CA LEU A 159 -9.71 -7.80 -4.40
C LEU A 159 -9.24 -6.78 -3.36
N GLY A 160 -9.43 -7.08 -2.08
CA GLY A 160 -8.88 -6.26 -1.00
C GLY A 160 -7.36 -6.18 -1.08
N LEU A 161 -6.68 -7.29 -1.39
CA LEU A 161 -5.22 -7.32 -1.52
C LEU A 161 -4.75 -6.45 -2.70
N ILE A 162 -5.41 -6.56 -3.86
CA ILE A 162 -5.14 -5.71 -5.03
C ILE A 162 -5.33 -4.23 -4.68
N ALA A 163 -6.42 -3.88 -3.99
CA ALA A 163 -6.67 -2.50 -3.56
C ALA A 163 -5.57 -2.00 -2.60
N TYR A 164 -5.16 -2.84 -1.66
CA TYR A 164 -4.09 -2.53 -0.72
C TYR A 164 -2.76 -2.29 -1.45
N LEU A 165 -2.35 -3.21 -2.33
CA LEU A 165 -1.13 -3.07 -3.14
C LEU A 165 -1.18 -1.86 -4.09
N SER A 166 -2.37 -1.52 -4.59
CA SER A 166 -2.57 -0.32 -5.41
C SER A 166 -2.24 0.97 -4.64
N HIS A 167 -2.47 1.00 -3.33
CA HIS A 167 -2.07 2.14 -2.49
C HIS A 167 -0.54 2.26 -2.41
N PHE A 168 0.18 1.14 -2.27
CA PHE A 168 1.66 1.15 -2.33
C PHE A 168 2.14 1.64 -3.69
N HIS A 169 1.60 1.09 -4.77
CA HIS A 169 2.00 1.47 -6.12
C HIS A 169 1.77 2.97 -6.36
N SER A 170 0.60 3.51 -5.99
CA SER A 170 0.31 4.94 -6.15
C SER A 170 1.25 5.84 -5.33
N ALA A 171 1.56 5.45 -4.09
CA ALA A 171 2.45 6.21 -3.21
C ALA A 171 3.89 6.25 -3.72
N PHE A 172 4.39 5.16 -4.31
CA PHE A 172 5.82 5.01 -4.63
C PHE A 172 6.16 5.07 -6.13
N LYS A 173 5.22 4.88 -7.05
CA LYS A 173 5.47 5.00 -8.50
C LYS A 173 5.92 6.40 -8.93
N SER A 174 5.46 7.44 -8.22
CA SER A 174 5.87 8.84 -8.48
C SER A 174 7.31 9.14 -8.05
N THR A 175 7.96 8.25 -7.31
CA THR A 175 9.32 8.46 -6.78
C THR A 175 10.41 7.88 -7.69
N ALA A 176 10.04 7.01 -8.65
CA ALA A 176 10.97 6.23 -9.44
C ALA A 176 11.33 6.84 -10.83
N HIS A 177 10.65 7.90 -11.26
CA HIS A 177 10.96 8.60 -12.52
C HIS A 177 11.64 9.96 -12.27
N SER A 178 12.96 9.97 -12.06
CA SER A 178 13.83 11.05 -12.55
C SER A 178 15.31 10.65 -12.56
N PRO A 179 15.89 10.41 -13.74
CA PRO A 179 17.32 10.61 -13.97
C PRO A 179 17.55 11.86 -14.85
N GLY A 180 17.79 13.01 -14.20
CA GLY A 180 18.56 14.17 -14.68
C GLY A 180 17.80 15.36 -15.32
N PRO A 181 18.45 16.53 -15.51
CA PRO A 181 19.30 17.30 -14.59
C PRO A 181 18.58 18.57 -14.07
N VAL A 182 19.08 19.09 -12.94
CA VAL A 182 18.79 20.39 -12.28
C VAL A 182 17.92 21.40 -13.05
N SER A 183 16.73 21.64 -12.52
CA SER A 183 16.10 22.97 -12.51
C SER A 183 15.36 23.14 -11.20
N GLN A 184 15.75 24.20 -10.49
CA GLN A 184 15.21 24.59 -9.19
C GLN A 184 13.72 24.86 -9.28
N ALA A 185 12.91 24.06 -8.60
CA ALA A 185 11.61 24.45 -8.08
C ALA A 185 11.30 23.62 -6.82
N SER A 186 11.46 24.29 -5.68
CA SER A 186 10.95 24.03 -4.32
C SER A 186 10.57 22.59 -3.87
N PRO A 187 11.22 22.04 -2.83
CA PRO A 187 10.80 20.81 -2.17
C PRO A 187 9.80 21.09 -1.03
N GLY A 188 8.73 20.32 -0.99
CA GLY A 188 7.70 20.35 0.05
C GLY A 188 6.33 20.28 -0.62
N THR A 189 5.59 19.19 -0.52
CA THR A 189 4.73 18.99 0.66
C THR A 189 4.24 17.54 0.85
N SER A 190 4.61 16.55 0.02
CA SER A 190 4.01 15.20 0.16
C SER A 190 4.30 14.53 1.50
N SER A 191 5.52 14.70 2.03
CA SER A 191 5.85 14.22 3.38
C SER A 191 5.01 14.96 4.46
N ALA A 192 4.81 16.27 4.29
CA ALA A 192 4.02 17.08 5.21
C ALA A 192 2.54 16.67 5.25
N VAL A 193 1.94 16.25 4.13
CA VAL A 193 0.55 15.75 4.09
C VAL A 193 0.39 14.51 4.97
N LEU A 194 1.37 13.60 4.95
CA LEU A 194 1.38 12.43 5.84
C LEU A 194 1.62 12.83 7.30
N PHE A 195 2.55 13.75 7.58
CA PHE A 195 2.81 14.27 8.93
C PHE A 195 1.60 15.02 9.53
N LEU A 196 0.88 15.81 8.74
CA LEU A 196 -0.34 16.52 9.17
C LEU A 196 -1.46 15.54 9.53
N SER A 197 -1.59 14.44 8.77
CA SER A 197 -2.55 13.39 9.07
C SER A 197 -2.25 12.65 10.39
N LYS A 198 -0.95 12.52 10.76
CA LYS A 198 -0.51 11.98 12.06
C LYS A 198 -0.84 12.93 13.20
N LEU A 199 -0.60 14.25 13.05
CA LEU A 199 -0.88 15.21 14.11
C LEU A 199 -2.38 15.37 14.39
N GLN A 200 -3.22 15.32 13.35
CA GLN A 200 -4.67 15.46 13.49
C GLN A 200 -5.29 14.26 14.24
N ARG A 201 -4.77 13.03 14.06
CA ARG A 201 -5.22 11.84 14.80
C ARG A 201 -4.78 11.84 16.27
N THR A 202 -3.59 12.33 16.59
CA THR A 202 -3.10 12.43 17.99
C THR A 202 -3.91 13.46 18.79
N LEU A 203 -4.32 14.57 18.16
CA LEU A 203 -5.15 15.60 18.81
C LEU A 203 -6.59 15.13 19.08
N GLN A 204 -7.16 14.25 18.24
CA GLN A 204 -8.49 13.67 18.48
C GLN A 204 -8.48 12.67 19.65
N ARG A 205 -7.41 11.88 19.81
CA ARG A 205 -7.22 10.97 20.95
C ARG A 205 -7.01 11.69 22.28
N SER A 206 -6.36 12.86 22.26
CA SER A 206 -6.19 13.71 23.45
C SER A 206 -7.53 14.31 23.91
N ARG A 207 -8.39 14.78 23.00
CA ARG A 207 -9.72 15.31 23.35
C ARG A 207 -10.70 14.24 23.88
N ALA A 208 -10.55 12.99 23.45
CA ALA A 208 -11.37 11.89 23.95
C ALA A 208 -10.97 11.42 25.38
N LYS A 209 -9.78 11.80 25.86
CA LYS A 209 -9.28 11.39 27.19
C LYS A 209 -9.59 12.41 28.30
N GLU A 210 -9.83 13.67 27.95
CA GLU A 210 -10.11 14.75 28.91
C GLU A 210 -11.58 14.77 29.39
N ASN A 211 -12.51 14.20 28.62
CA ASN A 211 -13.95 14.19 28.95
C ASN A 211 -14.40 13.02 29.86
N ALA A 212 -13.47 12.22 30.39
CA ALA A 212 -13.80 11.04 31.22
C ALA A 212 -13.44 11.18 32.71
N GLU A 213 -12.77 12.26 33.13
CA GLU A 213 -12.31 12.43 34.53
C GLU A 213 -13.05 13.53 35.33
N ASP A 214 -14.20 14.01 34.85
CA ASP A 214 -15.03 14.98 35.59
C ASP A 214 -16.49 14.50 35.76
N ALA A 215 -16.68 13.37 36.44
CA ALA A 215 -17.98 13.03 37.04
C ALA A 215 -17.83 12.04 38.21
N GLY A 216 -17.62 12.60 39.41
CA GLY A 216 -18.30 12.11 40.61
C GLY A 216 -17.60 11.02 41.41
N GLY A 217 -16.72 11.44 42.33
CA GLY A 217 -16.26 10.60 43.43
C GLY A 217 -17.30 10.37 44.53
N LYS A 218 -17.11 9.29 45.31
CA LYS A 218 -17.48 9.21 46.73
C LYS A 218 -16.38 8.45 47.50
N LYS A 219 -15.90 9.11 48.56
CA LYS A 219 -14.79 8.73 49.45
C LYS A 219 -15.21 7.76 50.55
N LEU A 220 -14.26 6.97 51.05
CA LEU A 220 -14.10 6.62 52.48
C LEU A 220 -12.62 6.27 52.73
N ARG A 221 -11.71 7.25 52.83
CA ARG A 221 -11.11 7.85 54.05
C ARG A 221 -10.73 6.84 55.15
N LEU A 222 -9.47 6.41 55.12
CA LEU A 222 -8.73 5.86 56.25
C LEU A 222 -7.75 6.95 56.69
N GLU A 223 -7.84 7.43 57.92
CA GLU A 223 -6.82 8.30 58.53
C GLU A 223 -6.31 7.67 59.82
N MET A 224 -4.99 7.67 59.89
CA MET A 224 -4.12 7.24 60.96
C MET A 224 -3.57 8.53 61.58
N GLU A 225 -3.78 8.72 62.88
CA GLU A 225 -3.05 9.72 63.68
C GLU A 225 -2.60 9.07 64.99
N ALA A 226 -1.38 9.44 65.39
CA ALA A 226 -0.62 8.93 66.52
C ALA A 226 -0.62 9.93 67.68
N GLU A 227 -0.46 9.48 68.93
CA GLU A 227 0.46 10.07 69.94
C GLU A 227 0.47 9.27 71.28
N THR A 228 1.65 8.69 71.59
CA THR A 228 2.45 8.63 72.86
C THR A 228 1.85 8.17 74.23
N PRO A 229 2.64 8.00 75.34
CA PRO A 229 3.45 6.81 75.70
C PRO A 229 3.25 6.28 77.16
N SER A 230 3.74 5.07 77.50
CA SER A 230 4.35 4.62 78.80
C SER A 230 4.00 3.20 79.29
N THR A 231 5.05 2.44 79.66
CA THR A 231 5.23 1.57 80.87
C THR A 231 4.25 0.39 81.09
N GLU A 232 4.59 -0.89 81.29
CA GLU A 232 5.59 -1.53 82.17
C GLU A 232 5.71 -3.06 81.89
N VAL A 233 6.96 -3.58 81.83
CA VAL A 233 7.56 -4.84 82.38
C VAL A 233 7.01 -6.28 82.07
N PRO A 234 7.91 -7.31 81.93
CA PRO A 234 7.66 -8.73 81.55
C PRO A 234 7.67 -9.65 82.82
N PRO A 235 7.99 -10.99 82.90
CA PRO A 235 8.53 -11.97 81.91
C PRO A 235 8.04 -13.46 81.99
N ASP A 236 8.56 -14.25 81.02
CA ASP A 236 9.01 -15.67 81.13
C ASP A 236 7.97 -16.84 81.24
N PRO A 237 8.36 -18.13 81.03
CA PRO A 237 8.94 -18.73 79.81
C PRO A 237 8.41 -20.17 79.47
N GLU A 238 8.72 -20.64 78.24
CA GLU A 238 9.08 -22.03 77.86
C GLU A 238 8.11 -23.23 78.11
N PRO A 239 8.40 -24.45 77.63
CA PRO A 239 8.74 -24.86 76.25
C PRO A 239 8.01 -26.19 75.86
N GLY A 240 8.12 -26.64 74.61
CA GLY A 240 7.64 -27.98 74.23
C GLY A 240 7.72 -28.30 72.76
N VAL A 241 8.93 -28.58 72.28
CA VAL A 241 9.23 -29.25 70.99
C VAL A 241 9.11 -30.79 71.18
N PRO A 242 9.30 -31.70 70.19
CA PRO A 242 9.11 -31.69 68.72
C PRO A 242 8.47 -33.02 68.19
N LEU A 243 8.46 -33.16 66.85
CA LEU A 243 8.67 -34.39 66.03
C LEU A 243 7.50 -34.99 65.23
N THR A 244 7.66 -34.85 63.91
CA THR A 244 7.15 -35.59 62.73
C THR A 244 7.59 -37.08 62.72
N PRO A 245 7.32 -37.90 61.65
CA PRO A 245 6.10 -38.35 60.94
C PRO A 245 6.15 -39.93 60.82
N PRO A 246 5.88 -40.66 59.70
CA PRO A 246 4.83 -40.69 58.65
C PRO A 246 4.12 -42.10 58.53
N SER A 247 3.40 -42.35 57.41
CA SER A 247 2.89 -43.65 56.85
C SER A 247 1.38 -43.89 57.10
N GLN A 248 0.54 -44.46 56.23
CA GLN A 248 0.62 -45.02 54.88
C GLN A 248 -0.83 -45.42 54.43
N HIS A 249 -1.01 -45.70 53.12
CA HIS A 249 -2.05 -46.54 52.47
C HIS A 249 -3.50 -46.00 52.39
N GLN A 250 -4.06 -45.78 51.19
CA GLN A 250 -4.59 -46.73 50.18
C GLN A 250 -5.95 -47.30 50.59
N GLU A 251 -7.03 -46.78 50.00
CA GLU A 251 -7.89 -47.46 49.00
C GLU A 251 -8.81 -46.41 48.33
#